data_AF-V8NZE3-F1
#
_entry.id   AF-V8NZE3-F1
#
_cell.length_a   1.000
_cell.length_b   1.000
_cell.length_c   1.000
_cell.angle_alpha   90.00
_cell.angle_beta   90.00
_cell.angle_gamma   90.00
#
_symmetry.space_group_name_H-M   'P 1'
#
loop_
_entity.id
_entity.type
_entity.pdbx_description
1 polymer ?
#
loop_
_entity_poly.entity_id
_entity_poly.type
_entity_poly.pdbx_seq_one_letter_code
_entity_poly.pdbx_strand_id
1 'polypeptide(L)'
;MMLSPDQAVDSDHPSSAPSDPESLEAKGLRSCCASDLEAPNATAKYRSAHATRERIRVEAFNLAFAELRKLLPTLPPDKKLSKIEILRLAICYISYLNHVLDV
;
A
#
# COMPACT_ATOMS: atom_id res chain seq x y z
N MET A 1 43.49 -36.63 -7.70
CA MET A 1 43.20 -35.19 -7.65
C MET A 1 41.99 -35.03 -6.75
N MET A 2 42.17 -34.37 -5.60
CA MET A 2 41.06 -33.91 -4.78
C MET A 2 40.22 -32.95 -5.61
N LEU A 3 38.90 -33.00 -5.51
CA LEU A 3 38.02 -31.85 -5.67
C LEU A 3 36.72 -32.11 -4.91
N SER A 4 36.52 -31.25 -3.92
CA SER A 4 35.36 -31.13 -3.04
C SER A 4 34.18 -30.41 -3.74
N PRO A 5 32.99 -30.43 -3.12
CA PRO A 5 31.67 -30.36 -3.80
C PRO A 5 31.08 -28.95 -4.01
N ASP A 6 30.01 -28.94 -4.81
CA ASP A 6 28.83 -28.05 -4.80
C ASP A 6 29.02 -26.55 -4.46
N GLN A 7 28.81 -25.71 -5.47
CA GLN A 7 28.39 -24.32 -5.25
C GLN A 7 26.95 -24.13 -5.73
N ALA A 8 26.03 -24.20 -4.77
CA ALA A 8 24.69 -23.66 -4.90
C ALA A 8 24.74 -22.14 -4.74
N VAL A 9 24.32 -21.45 -5.79
CA VAL A 9 23.79 -20.08 -5.76
C VAL A 9 22.36 -20.18 -5.22
N ASP A 10 22.03 -19.53 -4.11
CA ASP A 10 20.87 -18.63 -4.07
C ASP A 10 20.90 -17.68 -2.86
N SER A 11 20.35 -16.51 -3.16
CA SER A 11 20.02 -15.32 -2.40
C SER A 11 19.27 -15.60 -1.09
N ASP A 12 19.56 -14.84 -0.02
CA ASP A 12 18.58 -13.91 0.56
C ASP A 12 19.10 -13.24 1.83
N HIS A 13 18.79 -11.94 1.92
CA HIS A 13 19.16 -11.01 2.97
C HIS A 13 18.16 -11.13 4.13
N PRO A 14 18.56 -11.51 5.37
CA PRO A 14 17.64 -11.43 6.50
C PRO A 14 17.61 -10.01 7.05
N SER A 15 16.45 -9.37 6.85
CA SER A 15 16.02 -8.15 7.53
C SER A 15 16.23 -8.24 9.04
N SER A 16 16.76 -7.15 9.61
CA SER A 16 17.05 -6.92 11.02
C SER A 16 15.96 -7.41 11.97
N ALA A 17 16.33 -8.33 12.85
CA ALA A 17 15.55 -8.70 14.02
C ALA A 17 15.73 -7.66 15.15
N PRO A 18 14.69 -7.37 15.96
CA PRO A 18 14.84 -6.59 17.18
C PRO A 18 15.48 -7.46 18.28
N SER A 19 16.50 -6.92 18.95
CA SER A 19 17.18 -7.57 20.07
C SER A 19 16.30 -7.59 21.33
N ASP A 20 16.05 -8.78 21.88
CA ASP A 20 15.52 -9.00 23.22
C ASP A 20 16.57 -8.67 24.31
N PRO A 21 16.20 -8.11 25.47
CA PRO A 21 17.01 -8.19 26.67
C PRO A 21 16.46 -9.24 27.65
N GLU A 22 17.29 -10.27 27.83
CA GLU A 22 17.65 -10.93 29.10
C GLU A 22 16.57 -11.57 30.00
N SER A 23 16.67 -12.90 30.06
CA SER A 23 16.02 -13.83 30.97
C SER A 23 16.66 -13.82 32.36
N LEU A 24 15.84 -13.76 33.42
CA LEU A 24 16.19 -14.28 34.74
C LEU A 24 15.09 -15.24 35.23
N GLU A 25 15.56 -16.40 35.69
CA GLU A 25 14.89 -17.68 35.93
C GLU A 25 13.77 -17.66 37.01
N ALA A 26 12.78 -18.55 36.87
CA ALA A 26 12.38 -19.46 37.97
C ALA A 26 11.34 -20.52 37.52
N LYS A 27 11.60 -21.75 37.96
CA LYS A 27 10.89 -23.01 37.74
C LYS A 27 9.42 -22.99 38.23
N GLY A 28 8.53 -23.65 37.47
CA GLY A 28 7.19 -23.98 37.95
C GLY A 28 6.42 -24.87 36.97
N LEU A 29 6.55 -26.19 37.13
CA LEU A 29 5.67 -27.17 36.49
C LEU A 29 4.22 -26.88 36.88
N ARG A 30 3.39 -26.44 35.93
CA ARG A 30 1.94 -26.54 36.02
C ARG A 30 1.39 -27.05 34.69
N SER A 31 1.26 -28.38 34.65
CA SER A 31 0.40 -29.10 33.74
C SER A 31 -1.02 -28.54 33.82
N CYS A 32 -1.60 -28.16 32.68
CA CYS A 32 -3.04 -28.21 32.39
C CYS A 32 -3.25 -27.96 30.89
N CYS A 33 -3.53 -29.05 30.17
CA CYS A 33 -4.46 -29.17 29.05
C CYS A 33 -4.31 -28.29 27.81
N ALA A 34 -4.14 -28.95 26.66
CA ALA A 34 -4.37 -28.40 25.33
C ALA A 34 -5.81 -27.83 25.20
N SER A 35 -5.93 -26.51 25.06
CA SER A 35 -7.04 -25.66 24.55
C SER A 35 -6.62 -24.23 24.94
N ASP A 36 -6.15 -23.36 24.05
CA ASP A 36 -7.01 -22.53 23.22
C ASP A 36 -6.21 -21.96 22.05
N LEU A 37 -6.74 -22.22 20.86
CA LEU A 37 -6.43 -21.49 19.66
C LEU A 37 -6.84 -20.02 19.83
N GLU A 38 -6.13 -19.16 19.09
CA GLU A 38 -6.51 -17.82 18.65
C GLU A 38 -6.02 -16.64 19.50
N ALA A 39 -4.98 -15.98 19.01
CA ALA A 39 -4.78 -14.54 19.16
C ALA A 39 -5.40 -13.81 17.95
N PRO A 40 -6.73 -13.54 17.91
CA PRO A 40 -7.39 -12.88 16.77
C PRO A 40 -7.17 -11.35 16.77
N ASN A 41 -6.63 -10.80 17.87
CA ASN A 41 -6.74 -9.37 18.17
C ASN A 41 -5.58 -8.52 17.62
N ALA A 42 -4.36 -9.08 17.53
CA ALA A 42 -3.24 -8.38 16.91
C ALA A 42 -3.44 -8.24 15.39
N THR A 43 -3.82 -9.34 14.72
CA THR A 43 -4.08 -9.36 13.27
C THR A 43 -5.30 -8.50 12.89
N ALA A 44 -6.35 -8.44 13.71
CA ALA A 44 -7.48 -7.53 13.50
C ALA A 44 -7.06 -6.04 13.57
N LYS A 45 -6.23 -5.65 14.54
CA LYS A 45 -5.69 -4.28 14.66
C LYS A 45 -4.78 -3.92 13.50
N TYR A 46 -3.93 -4.82 13.03
CA TYR A 46 -3.10 -4.59 11.85
C TYR A 46 -3.95 -4.47 10.57
N ARG A 47 -4.97 -5.33 10.41
CA ARG A 47 -5.92 -5.24 9.29
C ARG A 47 -6.68 -3.92 9.28
N SER A 48 -7.21 -3.46 10.43
CA SER A 48 -7.91 -2.19 10.51
C SER A 48 -6.97 -1.01 10.24
N ALA A 49 -5.74 -1.02 10.78
CA ALA A 49 -4.73 -0.01 10.49
C ALA A 49 -4.35 0.04 8.99
N HIS A 50 -4.24 -1.11 8.32
CA HIS A 50 -4.01 -1.18 6.87
C HIS A 50 -5.20 -0.62 6.08
N ALA A 51 -6.42 -1.02 6.43
CA ALA A 51 -7.64 -0.52 5.78
C ALA A 51 -7.77 1.00 5.91
N THR A 52 -7.46 1.56 7.08
CA THR A 52 -7.44 3.02 7.30
C THR A 52 -6.40 3.70 6.42
N ARG A 53 -5.17 3.17 6.36
CA ARG A 53 -4.12 3.72 5.49
C ARG A 53 -4.52 3.71 4.02
N GLU A 54 -5.11 2.61 3.55
CA GLU A 54 -5.56 2.50 2.17
C GLU A 54 -6.72 3.45 1.86
N ARG A 55 -7.66 3.64 2.81
CA ARG A 55 -8.73 4.64 2.68
C ARG A 55 -8.17 6.05 2.50
N ILE A 56 -7.20 6.45 3.34
CA ILE A 56 -6.54 7.76 3.25
C ILE A 56 -5.84 7.93 1.90
N ARG A 57 -5.12 6.90 1.43
CA ARG A 57 -4.46 6.90 0.12
C ARG A 57 -5.45 7.12 -1.02
N VAL A 58 -6.58 6.41 -1.00
CA VAL A 58 -7.64 6.53 -2.01
C VAL A 58 -8.35 7.88 -1.94
N GLU A 59 -8.57 8.41 -0.73
CA GLU A 59 -9.14 9.75 -0.53
C GLU A 59 -8.23 10.83 -1.13
N ALA A 60 -6.94 10.81 -0.83
CA ALA A 60 -5.96 11.72 -1.42
C ALA A 60 -5.95 11.66 -2.95
N PHE A 61 -6.02 10.45 -3.52
CA PHE A 61 -6.15 10.25 -4.96
C PHE A 61 -7.44 10.86 -5.53
N ASN A 62 -8.57 10.67 -4.85
CA ASN A 62 -9.86 11.20 -5.30
C ASN A 62 -9.91 12.74 -5.20
N LEU A 63 -9.25 13.34 -4.20
CA LEU A 63 -9.10 14.78 -4.09
C LEU A 63 -8.31 15.34 -5.27
N ALA A 64 -7.18 14.72 -5.65
CA ALA A 64 -6.43 15.11 -6.83
C ALA A 64 -7.26 15.03 -8.12
N PHE A 65 -8.11 14.00 -8.26
CA PHE A 65 -9.05 13.88 -9.38
C PHE A 65 -10.12 14.98 -9.37
N ALA A 66 -10.61 15.38 -8.20
CA ALA A 66 -11.56 16.48 -8.06
C ALA A 66 -10.94 17.82 -8.44
N GLU A 67 -9.69 18.09 -8.03
CA GLU A 67 -8.96 19.30 -8.46
C GLU A 67 -8.75 19.33 -9.97
N LEU A 68 -8.32 18.21 -10.57
CA LEU A 68 -8.20 18.12 -12.03
C LEU A 68 -9.53 18.41 -12.74
N ARG A 69 -10.65 17.85 -12.23
CA ARG A 69 -11.99 18.05 -12.82
C ARG A 69 -12.41 19.53 -12.87
N LYS A 70 -12.01 20.36 -11.89
CA LYS A 70 -12.35 21.79 -11.86
C LYS A 70 -11.71 22.58 -13.01
N LEU A 71 -10.56 22.11 -13.51
CA LEU A 71 -9.84 22.75 -14.62
C LEU A 71 -10.40 22.38 -15.99
N LEU A 72 -11.22 21.33 -16.07
CA LEU A 72 -11.70 20.81 -17.34
C LEU A 72 -12.96 21.54 -17.82
N PRO A 73 -13.00 22.00 -19.09
CA PRO A 73 -14.17 22.66 -19.65
C PRO A 73 -15.30 21.64 -19.91
N THR A 74 -16.49 21.87 -19.34
CA THR A 74 -17.69 21.03 -19.56
C THR A 74 -18.95 21.86 -19.67
N LEU A 75 -19.91 21.39 -20.49
CA LEU A 75 -21.26 21.94 -20.56
C LEU A 75 -22.28 20.81 -20.23
N PRO A 76 -23.12 20.94 -19.19
CA PRO A 76 -23.12 21.97 -18.14
C PRO A 76 -21.89 21.85 -17.21
N PRO A 77 -21.55 22.88 -16.40
CA PRO A 77 -20.34 22.88 -15.56
C PRO A 77 -20.32 21.77 -14.50
N ASP A 78 -21.49 21.30 -14.08
CA ASP A 78 -21.71 20.24 -13.08
C ASP A 78 -21.81 18.83 -13.70
N LYS A 79 -21.49 18.67 -15.00
CA LYS A 79 -21.48 17.36 -15.67
C LYS A 79 -20.59 16.37 -14.90
N LYS A 80 -21.17 15.28 -14.42
CA LYS A 80 -20.42 14.18 -13.80
C LYS A 80 -19.57 13.48 -14.87
N LEU A 81 -18.27 13.40 -14.62
CA LEU A 81 -17.31 12.69 -15.47
C LEU A 81 -16.74 11.49 -14.71
N SER A 82 -16.60 10.36 -15.39
CA SER A 82 -15.84 9.22 -14.89
C SER A 82 -14.34 9.52 -14.89
N LYS A 83 -13.56 8.72 -14.15
CA LYS A 83 -12.09 8.87 -14.07
C LYS A 83 -11.43 8.82 -15.46
N ILE A 84 -11.90 7.92 -16.34
CA ILE A 84 -11.34 7.81 -17.68
C ILE A 84 -11.69 9.02 -18.57
N GLU A 85 -12.91 9.56 -18.44
CA GLU A 85 -13.31 10.76 -19.17
C GLU A 85 -12.50 11.97 -18.72
N ILE A 86 -12.26 12.14 -17.41
CA ILE A 86 -11.40 13.20 -16.86
C ILE A 86 -10.01 13.14 -17.50
N LEU A 87 -9.39 11.96 -17.54
CA LEU A 87 -8.05 11.81 -18.13
C LEU A 87 -8.03 12.12 -19.63
N ARG A 88 -8.99 11.58 -20.39
CA ARG A 88 -9.08 11.83 -21.83
C ARG A 88 -9.32 13.31 -22.15
N LEU A 89 -10.20 13.96 -21.38
CA LEU A 89 -10.52 15.37 -21.56
C LEU A 89 -9.34 16.26 -21.17
N ALA A 90 -8.59 15.93 -20.11
CA ALA A 90 -7.38 16.64 -19.73
C ALA A 90 -6.32 16.60 -20.86
N ILE A 91 -6.08 15.43 -21.44
CA ILE A 91 -5.14 15.28 -22.57
C ILE A 91 -5.61 16.14 -23.76
N CYS A 92 -6.89 16.03 -24.12
CA CYS A 92 -7.46 16.81 -25.21
C CYS A 92 -7.34 18.32 -24.97
N TYR A 93 -7.60 18.77 -23.74
CA TYR A 93 -7.57 20.18 -23.39
C TYR A 93 -6.15 20.76 -23.41
N ILE A 94 -5.15 20.03 -22.90
CA ILE A 94 -3.74 20.42 -23.01
C ILE A 94 -3.34 20.57 -24.47
N SER A 95 -3.67 19.59 -25.33
CA SER A 95 -3.37 19.65 -26.76
C SER A 95 -4.06 20.83 -27.45
N TYR A 96 -5.31 21.12 -27.08
CA TYR A 96 -6.04 22.28 -27.59
C TYR A 96 -5.37 23.59 -27.21
N LEU A 97 -4.98 23.76 -25.93
CA LEU A 97 -4.31 24.97 -25.48
C LEU A 97 -2.96 25.16 -26.16
N ASN A 98 -2.17 24.10 -26.33
CA ASN A 98 -0.90 24.19 -27.08
C ASN A 98 -1.14 24.66 -28.51
N HIS A 99 -2.14 24.09 -29.21
CA HIS A 99 -2.48 24.53 -30.57
C HIS A 99 -2.90 26.01 -30.64
N VAL A 100 -3.63 26.51 -29.64
CA VAL A 100 -4.03 27.92 -29.57
C VAL A 100 -2.83 28.84 -29.33
N LEU A 101 -1.83 28.39 -28.59
CA LEU A 101 -0.63 29.18 -28.24
C LEU A 101 0.45 29.14 -29.33
N ASP A 102 0.49 28.10 -30.16
CA ASP A 102 1.44 27.96 -31.28
C ASP A 102 1.04 28.79 -32.53
N VAL A 103 -0.09 29.51 -32.46
CA VAL A 103 -0.60 30.44 -33.50
C VAL A 103 -0.18 31.88 -33.17
#